data_AF-A0A0S8ENH4-F1
#
_entry.id   AF-A0A0S8ENH4-F1
#
_cell.length_a   1.000
_cell.length_b   1.000
_cell.length_c   1.000
_cell.angle_alpha   90.00
_cell.angle_beta   90.00
_cell.angle_gamma   90.00
#
_symmetry.space_group_name_H-M   'P 1'
#
loop_
_entity.id
_entity.type
_entity.pdbx_description
1 polymer ?
#
loop_
_entity_poly.entity_id
_entity_poly.type
_entity_poly.pdbx_seq_one_letter_code
_entity_poly.pdbx_strand_id
1 'polypeptide(L)'
;MAGYIDALIEAHARRVEQTGFFPFTARHETSGGKPEGYSARQVMNAAAKIQLAGNRLQDAEPPLAAKLHRFAEREFRYFMDRHKGPAQVDPYLAMTLKASYDMCGRKDLLALVRKAADAAVAADASTCGGARGPMPGAQQIQLLVAAYGHFGDANYLREARKNARAAVAMFFDASSPLPKVSADPLKLPDGTPFPAFYHGAIGCDDLMYALACLAAAVRHDQPRARPSGTTNASKSSNHVRDLLNEWTSITALGPHVRHCCPGTS
;
A
#
# COMPACT_ATOMS: atom_id res chain seq x y z
N MET A 1 -11.81 -26.85 16.15
CA MET A 1 -11.20 -25.62 15.56
C MET A 1 -11.83 -24.35 16.12
N ALA A 2 -13.16 -24.21 16.14
CA ALA A 2 -13.87 -23.05 16.72
C ALA A 2 -13.45 -22.72 18.18
N GLY A 3 -13.38 -23.72 19.06
CA GLY A 3 -12.96 -23.53 20.46
C GLY A 3 -11.53 -23.00 20.63
N TYR A 4 -10.62 -23.29 19.68
CA TYR A 4 -9.26 -22.75 19.70
C TYR A 4 -9.24 -21.26 19.32
N ILE A 5 -10.02 -20.87 18.31
CA ILE A 5 -10.15 -19.47 17.89
C ILE A 5 -10.80 -18.64 19.01
N ASP A 6 -11.82 -19.17 19.67
CA ASP A 6 -12.46 -18.54 20.82
C ASP A 6 -11.47 -18.31 21.96
N ALA A 7 -10.68 -19.33 22.32
CA ALA A 7 -9.65 -19.20 23.35
C ALA A 7 -8.60 -18.13 23.01
N LEU A 8 -8.22 -18.01 21.73
CA LEU A 8 -7.31 -16.95 21.27
C LEU A 8 -7.93 -15.56 21.37
N ILE A 9 -9.20 -15.39 20.97
CA ILE A 9 -9.92 -14.10 21.09
C ILE A 9 -10.01 -13.68 22.57
N GLU A 10 -10.35 -14.61 23.47
CA GLU A 10 -10.46 -14.34 24.91
C GLU A 10 -9.12 -14.06 25.57
N ALA A 11 -8.08 -14.86 25.25
CA ALA A 11 -6.73 -14.60 25.72
C ALA A 11 -6.25 -13.22 25.25
N HIS A 12 -6.62 -12.83 24.03
CA HIS A 12 -6.32 -11.52 23.51
C HIS A 12 -7.07 -10.39 24.25
N ALA A 13 -8.38 -10.50 24.41
CA ALA A 13 -9.20 -9.49 25.10
C ALA A 13 -8.69 -9.27 26.54
N ARG A 14 -8.41 -10.36 27.27
CA ARG A 14 -7.82 -10.30 28.61
C ARG A 14 -6.48 -9.58 28.63
N ARG A 15 -5.61 -9.83 27.64
CA ARG A 15 -4.30 -9.17 27.55
C ARG A 15 -4.45 -7.67 27.31
N VAL A 16 -5.35 -7.25 26.41
CA VAL A 16 -5.66 -5.82 26.17
C VAL A 16 -6.16 -5.16 27.45
N GLU A 17 -7.11 -5.78 28.16
CA GLU A 17 -7.67 -5.21 29.40
C GLU A 17 -6.62 -5.08 30.51
N GLN A 18 -5.78 -6.10 30.68
CA GLN A 18 -4.78 -6.13 31.76
C GLN A 18 -3.61 -5.17 31.54
N THR A 19 -3.22 -4.93 30.28
CA THR A 19 -1.96 -4.25 29.97
C THR A 19 -2.14 -3.00 29.12
N GLY A 20 -3.37 -2.71 28.65
CA GLY A 20 -3.62 -1.73 27.59
C GLY A 20 -2.96 -2.10 26.25
N PHE A 21 -2.40 -3.30 26.14
CA PHE A 21 -1.59 -3.75 25.01
C PHE A 21 -2.45 -4.34 23.91
N PHE A 22 -2.46 -3.68 22.76
CA PHE A 22 -2.93 -4.27 21.52
C PHE A 22 -1.76 -5.09 20.92
N PRO A 23 -1.99 -6.26 20.32
CA PRO A 23 -0.92 -7.22 20.01
C PRO A 23 0.01 -6.74 18.88
N PHE A 24 -0.30 -5.57 18.31
CA PHE A 24 0.42 -4.92 17.22
C PHE A 24 1.02 -3.56 17.65
N THR A 25 0.98 -3.22 18.96
CA THR A 25 1.89 -2.22 19.53
C THR A 25 3.21 -2.90 19.84
N ALA A 26 4.24 -2.69 19.03
CA ALA A 26 5.59 -3.08 19.39
C ALA A 26 6.10 -2.08 20.43
N ARG A 27 6.30 -2.49 21.68
CA ARG A 27 7.21 -1.77 22.57
C ARG A 27 8.62 -2.16 22.15
N HIS A 28 9.25 -1.35 21.31
CA HIS A 28 10.70 -1.32 21.32
C HIS A 28 11.11 -0.25 22.33
N GLU A 29 11.77 -0.66 23.41
CA GLU A 29 12.53 0.26 24.24
C GLU A 29 13.70 0.78 23.40
N THR A 30 13.47 1.86 22.65
CA THR A 30 14.57 2.66 22.13
C THR A 30 15.14 3.47 23.29
N SER A 31 16.46 3.42 23.44
CA SER A 31 17.29 4.21 24.35
C SER A 31 16.81 5.66 24.41
N GLY A 32 15.98 6.03 25.38
CA GLY A 32 15.34 7.35 25.41
C GLY A 32 13.96 7.45 26.08
N GLY A 33 13.37 6.34 26.53
CA GLY A 33 12.25 6.37 27.50
C GLY A 33 10.90 6.88 26.98
N LYS A 34 10.74 7.11 25.68
CA LYS A 34 9.41 7.34 25.07
C LYS A 34 8.90 6.03 24.50
N PRO A 35 7.71 5.54 24.91
CA PRO A 35 7.10 4.38 24.29
C PRO A 35 6.64 4.74 22.87
N GLU A 36 7.53 4.56 21.89
CA GLU A 36 7.16 4.53 20.48
C GLU A 36 6.78 3.11 20.06
N GLY A 37 5.79 3.00 19.17
CA GLY A 37 5.59 1.79 18.37
C GLY A 37 4.17 1.24 18.27
N TYR A 38 3.14 2.09 18.18
CA TYR A 38 1.88 1.67 17.56
C TYR A 38 2.11 1.46 16.06
N SER A 39 2.25 0.21 15.60
CA SER A 39 2.35 -0.08 14.17
C SER A 39 0.95 -0.05 13.56
N ALA A 40 0.50 1.18 13.27
CA ALA A 40 -0.79 1.46 12.61
C ALA A 40 -1.10 0.50 11.46
N ARG A 41 -0.08 0.17 10.64
CA ARG A 41 -0.21 -0.72 9.50
C ARG A 41 -0.53 -2.16 9.89
N GLN A 42 0.18 -2.71 10.88
CA GLN A 42 -0.04 -4.09 11.32
C GLN A 42 -1.42 -4.26 11.96
N VAL A 43 -1.84 -3.27 12.76
CA VAL A 43 -3.18 -3.24 13.36
C VAL A 43 -4.25 -3.23 12.27
N MET A 44 -4.13 -2.33 11.29
CA MET A 44 -5.13 -2.20 10.23
C MET A 44 -5.22 -3.42 9.32
N ASN A 45 -4.07 -4.03 8.98
CA ASN A 45 -4.04 -5.27 8.21
C ASN A 45 -4.63 -6.44 9.00
N ALA A 46 -4.33 -6.54 10.30
CA ALA A 46 -4.88 -7.59 11.14
C ALA A 46 -6.40 -7.43 11.34
N ALA A 47 -6.87 -6.22 11.63
CA ALA A 47 -8.29 -5.92 11.76
C ALA A 47 -9.06 -6.27 10.48
N ALA A 48 -8.52 -5.93 9.30
CA ALA A 48 -9.12 -6.29 8.02
C ALA A 48 -9.17 -7.81 7.79
N LYS A 49 -8.11 -8.55 8.14
CA LYS A 49 -8.08 -10.02 8.04
C LYS A 49 -9.07 -10.68 9.00
N ILE A 50 -9.20 -10.17 10.22
CA ILE A 50 -10.18 -10.66 11.22
C ILE A 50 -11.60 -10.39 10.73
N GLN A 51 -11.87 -9.20 10.18
CA GLN A 51 -13.16 -8.88 9.56
C GLN A 51 -13.48 -9.83 8.40
N LEU A 52 -12.52 -10.08 7.51
CA LEU A 52 -12.67 -11.02 6.39
C LEU A 52 -12.95 -12.44 6.88
N ALA A 53 -12.26 -12.90 7.94
CA ALA A 53 -12.52 -14.19 8.55
C ALA A 53 -13.94 -14.27 9.12
N GLY A 54 -14.40 -13.23 9.82
CA GLY A 54 -15.78 -13.13 10.30
C GLY A 54 -16.80 -13.21 9.15
N ASN A 55 -16.57 -12.47 8.05
CA ASN A 55 -17.45 -12.51 6.88
C ASN A 55 -17.55 -13.91 6.27
N ARG A 56 -16.45 -14.67 6.22
CA ARG A 56 -16.44 -16.05 5.70
C ARG A 56 -17.12 -17.07 6.60
N LEU A 57 -17.16 -16.81 7.91
CA LEU A 57 -17.75 -17.69 8.90
C LEU A 57 -19.22 -17.35 9.20
N GLN A 58 -19.76 -16.27 8.62
CA GLN A 58 -21.07 -15.72 8.97
C GLN A 58 -22.21 -16.75 8.89
N ASP A 59 -22.20 -17.60 7.86
CA ASP A 59 -23.25 -18.59 7.63
C ASP A 59 -23.00 -19.91 8.36
N ALA A 60 -21.72 -20.30 8.52
CA ALA A 60 -21.34 -21.59 9.09
C ALA A 60 -21.24 -21.56 10.62
N GLU A 61 -20.74 -20.46 11.19
CA GLU A 61 -20.47 -20.30 12.62
C GLU A 61 -20.87 -18.88 13.10
N PRO A 62 -22.18 -18.53 13.08
CA PRO A 62 -22.64 -17.17 13.36
C PRO A 62 -22.17 -16.58 14.70
N PRO A 63 -22.12 -17.34 15.81
CA PRO A 63 -21.62 -16.82 17.09
C PRO A 63 -20.14 -16.43 17.05
N LEU A 64 -19.29 -17.21 16.36
CA LEU A 64 -17.87 -16.94 16.20
C LEU A 64 -17.63 -15.76 15.25
N ALA A 65 -18.36 -15.71 14.13
CA ALA A 65 -18.34 -14.58 13.21
C ALA A 65 -18.65 -13.26 13.93
N ALA A 66 -19.69 -13.24 14.77
CA ALA A 66 -20.06 -12.07 15.56
C ALA A 66 -18.95 -11.64 16.54
N LYS A 67 -18.22 -12.59 17.15
CA LYS A 67 -17.05 -12.27 18.01
C LYS A 67 -15.92 -11.64 17.20
N LEU A 68 -15.59 -12.20 16.04
CA LEU A 68 -14.55 -11.68 15.14
C LEU A 68 -14.90 -10.27 14.63
N HIS A 69 -16.16 -10.03 14.24
CA HIS A 69 -16.61 -8.70 13.82
C HIS A 69 -16.50 -7.67 14.93
N ARG A 70 -16.95 -7.99 16.16
CA ARG A 70 -16.79 -7.09 17.31
C ARG A 70 -15.32 -6.78 17.61
N PHE A 71 -14.45 -7.78 17.48
CA PHE A 71 -13.03 -7.60 17.66
C PHE A 71 -12.45 -6.66 16.61
N ALA A 72 -12.67 -6.94 15.32
CA ALA A 72 -12.19 -6.10 14.23
C ALA A 72 -12.69 -4.66 14.37
N GLU A 73 -13.98 -4.48 14.68
CA GLU A 73 -14.59 -3.17 14.89
C GLU A 73 -13.90 -2.38 16.00
N ARG A 74 -13.52 -3.02 17.12
CA ARG A 74 -12.78 -2.37 18.19
C ARG A 74 -11.40 -1.88 17.71
N GLU A 75 -10.67 -2.72 16.98
CA GLU A 75 -9.35 -2.35 16.44
C GLU A 75 -9.44 -1.21 15.42
N PHE A 76 -10.46 -1.26 14.54
CA PHE A 76 -10.73 -0.18 13.61
C PHE A 76 -11.05 1.13 14.35
N ARG A 77 -11.97 1.12 15.33
CA ARG A 77 -12.28 2.32 16.11
C ARG A 77 -11.04 2.89 16.80
N TYR A 78 -10.23 2.04 17.43
CA TYR A 78 -9.00 2.48 18.07
C TYR A 78 -8.08 3.20 17.07
N PHE A 79 -7.88 2.63 15.88
CA PHE A 79 -7.10 3.25 14.83
C PHE A 79 -7.70 4.60 14.39
N MET A 80 -9.00 4.62 14.06
CA MET A 80 -9.72 5.80 13.58
C MET A 80 -9.70 6.92 14.62
N ASP A 81 -9.83 6.57 15.90
CA ASP A 81 -9.82 7.53 16.99
C ASP A 81 -8.46 8.19 17.17
N ARG A 82 -7.38 7.45 16.88
CA ARG A 82 -6.01 7.95 16.93
C ARG A 82 -5.61 8.78 15.71
N HIS A 83 -6.29 8.62 14.56
CA HIS A 83 -5.96 9.27 13.28
C HIS A 83 -7.05 10.23 12.79
N LYS A 84 -7.78 10.90 13.69
CA LYS A 84 -8.89 11.83 13.33
C LYS A 84 -8.46 13.04 12.47
N GLY A 85 -7.16 13.30 12.30
CA GLY A 85 -6.63 14.44 11.54
C GLY A 85 -6.19 14.12 10.11
N PRO A 86 -6.44 15.00 9.10
CA PRO A 86 -5.88 14.86 7.75
C PRO A 86 -4.34 14.81 7.74
N ALA A 87 -3.71 15.54 8.66
CA ALA A 87 -2.25 15.71 8.73
C ALA A 87 -1.49 14.47 9.22
N GLN A 88 -2.17 13.36 9.52
CA GLN A 88 -1.56 12.16 10.11
C GLN A 88 -1.61 10.92 9.22
N VAL A 89 -2.26 11.00 8.05
CA VAL A 89 -2.29 9.88 7.10
C VAL A 89 -1.33 10.18 5.97
N ASP A 90 -0.09 9.72 6.12
CA ASP A 90 0.88 9.76 5.03
C ASP A 90 0.46 8.82 3.87
N PRO A 91 1.05 8.98 2.66
CA PRO A 91 0.71 8.16 1.51
C PRO A 91 0.89 6.64 1.74
N TYR A 92 1.84 6.25 2.58
CA TYR A 92 2.12 4.84 2.85
C TYR A 92 1.04 4.20 3.74
N LEU A 93 0.59 4.93 4.77
CA LEU A 93 -0.55 4.53 5.58
C LEU A 93 -1.82 4.48 4.72
N ALA A 94 -2.02 5.45 3.83
CA ALA A 94 -3.16 5.46 2.91
C ALA A 94 -3.22 4.20 2.03
N MET A 95 -2.08 3.71 1.53
CA MET A 95 -2.03 2.44 0.79
C MET A 95 -2.41 1.24 1.66
N THR A 96 -2.05 1.25 2.94
CA THR A 96 -2.50 0.21 3.88
C THR A 96 -4.01 0.28 4.10
N LEU A 97 -4.57 1.49 4.25
CA LEU A 97 -6.02 1.69 4.37
C LEU A 97 -6.78 1.20 3.14
N LYS A 98 -6.24 1.44 1.93
CA LYS A 98 -6.79 0.93 0.68
C LYS A 98 -6.74 -0.61 0.63
N ALA A 99 -5.61 -1.23 0.98
CA ALA A 99 -5.50 -2.68 1.04
C ALA A 99 -6.49 -3.28 2.06
N SER A 100 -6.62 -2.67 3.23
CA SER A 100 -7.64 -3.05 4.23
C SER A 100 -9.06 -2.91 3.67
N TYR A 101 -9.36 -1.83 2.95
CA TYR A 101 -10.65 -1.66 2.26
C TYR A 101 -10.90 -2.77 1.23
N ASP A 102 -9.95 -3.07 0.35
CA ASP A 102 -10.11 -4.12 -0.66
C ASP A 102 -10.37 -5.49 -0.03
N MET A 103 -9.80 -5.74 1.16
CA MET A 103 -9.99 -6.99 1.89
C MET A 103 -11.36 -7.09 2.56
N CYS A 104 -11.87 -6.01 3.16
CA CYS A 104 -13.04 -6.09 4.04
C CYS A 104 -14.26 -5.24 3.63
N GLY A 105 -14.14 -4.42 2.59
CA GLY A 105 -15.23 -3.62 2.02
C GLY A 105 -15.69 -2.42 2.86
N ARG A 106 -14.94 -2.05 3.90
CA ARG A 106 -15.30 -0.98 4.85
C ARG A 106 -15.21 0.43 4.24
N LYS A 107 -16.37 1.04 3.98
CA LYS A 107 -16.47 2.35 3.29
C LYS A 107 -15.82 3.52 4.04
N ASP A 108 -15.75 3.46 5.37
CA ASP A 108 -15.08 4.47 6.20
C ASP A 108 -13.56 4.50 5.98
N LEU A 109 -12.94 3.34 5.70
CA LEU A 109 -11.52 3.29 5.29
C LEU A 109 -11.31 3.98 3.95
N LEU A 110 -12.22 3.76 3.00
CA LEU A 110 -12.17 4.41 1.69
C LEU A 110 -12.31 5.94 1.81
N ALA A 111 -13.11 6.44 2.76
CA ALA A 111 -13.20 7.87 3.03
C ALA A 111 -11.87 8.48 3.53
N LEU A 112 -11.11 7.74 4.34
CA LEU A 112 -9.76 8.16 4.73
C LEU A 112 -8.77 8.13 3.56
N VAL A 113 -8.86 7.11 2.70
CA VAL A 113 -8.05 7.06 1.46
C VAL A 113 -8.32 8.29 0.59
N ARG A 114 -9.59 8.67 0.43
CA ARG A 114 -9.97 9.89 -0.31
C ARG A 114 -9.33 11.13 0.28
N LYS A 115 -9.45 11.30 1.60
CA LYS A 115 -8.90 12.44 2.33
C LYS A 115 -7.38 12.53 2.18
N ALA A 116 -6.68 11.41 2.25
CA ALA A 116 -5.24 11.35 2.01
C ALA A 116 -4.88 11.70 0.55
N ALA A 117 -5.66 11.23 -0.42
CA ALA A 117 -5.49 11.58 -1.83
C ALA A 117 -5.73 13.07 -2.09
N ASP A 118 -6.76 13.66 -1.48
CA ASP A 118 -7.06 15.11 -1.57
C ASP A 118 -5.90 15.94 -0.98
N ALA A 119 -5.34 15.50 0.15
CA ALA A 119 -4.14 16.13 0.72
C ALA A 119 -2.92 15.99 -0.19
N ALA A 120 -2.75 14.84 -0.84
CA ALA A 120 -1.67 14.60 -1.80
C ALA A 120 -1.81 15.43 -3.09
N VAL A 121 -3.03 15.77 -3.50
CA VAL A 121 -3.32 16.73 -4.59
C VAL A 121 -2.94 18.15 -4.19
N ALA A 122 -3.19 18.53 -2.93
CA ALA A 122 -2.86 19.86 -2.42
C ALA A 122 -1.37 20.06 -2.15
N ALA A 123 -0.62 18.97 -1.98
CA ALA A 123 0.84 19.00 -1.80
C ALA A 123 1.55 19.35 -3.13
N ASP A 124 2.62 20.15 -3.04
CA ASP A 124 3.45 20.45 -4.20
C ASP A 124 4.19 19.19 -4.69
N ALA A 125 4.16 18.94 -5.99
CA ALA A 125 4.86 17.83 -6.63
C ALA A 125 6.39 17.89 -6.44
N SER A 126 6.95 19.04 -6.05
CA SER A 126 8.35 19.15 -5.62
C SER A 126 8.70 18.29 -4.40
N THR A 127 7.70 17.85 -3.63
CA THR A 127 7.87 16.98 -2.45
C THR A 127 8.00 15.48 -2.77
N CYS A 128 7.78 15.06 -4.03
CA CYS A 128 7.85 13.67 -4.49
C CYS A 128 9.24 13.01 -4.35
N GLY A 129 10.27 13.77 -3.98
CA GLY A 129 11.63 13.27 -3.87
C GLY A 129 12.44 13.93 -2.76
N GLY A 130 11.82 14.31 -1.64
CA GLY A 130 12.55 14.89 -0.51
C GLY A 130 13.73 14.00 -0.10
N ALA A 131 14.97 14.47 -0.32
CA ALA A 131 16.30 14.03 0.13
C ALA A 131 16.63 12.53 0.36
N ARG A 132 15.74 11.55 0.09
CA ARG A 132 15.83 10.19 0.68
C ARG A 132 15.47 9.03 -0.27
N GLY A 133 15.27 9.28 -1.57
CA GLY A 133 15.08 8.23 -2.57
C GLY A 133 13.68 8.15 -3.19
N PRO A 134 13.41 7.16 -4.07
CA PRO A 134 12.23 7.10 -4.95
C PRO A 134 10.91 6.70 -4.27
N MET A 135 10.96 6.13 -3.06
CA MET A 135 9.80 5.57 -2.36
C MET A 135 8.64 6.58 -2.12
N PRO A 136 8.87 7.82 -1.64
CA PRO A 136 7.77 8.75 -1.39
C PRO A 136 6.99 9.08 -2.68
N GLY A 137 7.70 9.28 -3.78
CA GLY A 137 7.08 9.52 -5.09
C GLY A 137 6.29 8.31 -5.58
N ALA A 138 6.82 7.11 -5.42
CA ALA A 138 6.11 5.88 -5.74
C ALA A 138 4.77 5.77 -4.99
N GLN A 139 4.79 5.99 -3.67
CA GLN A 139 3.61 5.92 -2.82
C GLN A 139 2.56 6.98 -3.19
N GLN A 140 2.99 8.21 -3.47
CA GLN A 140 2.08 9.29 -3.86
C GLN A 140 1.42 9.00 -5.22
N ILE A 141 2.18 8.51 -6.20
CA ILE A 141 1.64 8.10 -7.51
C ILE A 141 0.62 6.97 -7.32
N GLN A 142 0.96 5.92 -6.56
CA GLN A 142 0.06 4.79 -6.33
C GLN A 142 -1.23 5.21 -5.61
N LEU A 143 -1.14 6.07 -4.59
CA LEU A 143 -2.31 6.59 -3.88
C LEU A 143 -3.25 7.33 -4.84
N LEU A 144 -2.72 8.23 -5.66
CA LEU A 144 -3.52 9.02 -6.60
C LEU A 144 -4.13 8.13 -7.70
N VAL A 145 -3.41 7.14 -8.22
CA VAL A 145 -3.94 6.16 -9.18
C VAL A 145 -5.03 5.31 -8.55
N ALA A 146 -4.84 4.85 -7.32
CA ALA A 146 -5.86 4.10 -6.57
C ALA A 146 -7.11 4.96 -6.34
N ALA A 147 -6.95 6.23 -5.93
CA ALA A 147 -8.05 7.15 -5.74
C ALA A 147 -8.83 7.39 -7.03
N TYR A 148 -8.14 7.57 -8.18
CA TYR A 148 -8.79 7.63 -9.49
C TYR A 148 -9.63 6.38 -9.77
N GLY A 149 -9.06 5.19 -9.55
CA GLY A 149 -9.77 3.92 -9.78
C GLY A 149 -11.03 3.73 -8.92
N HIS A 150 -11.07 4.31 -7.71
CA HIS A 150 -12.22 4.20 -6.82
C HIS A 150 -13.25 5.33 -6.98
N PHE A 151 -12.81 6.56 -7.26
CA PHE A 151 -13.68 7.74 -7.24
C PHE A 151 -13.96 8.33 -8.63
N GLY A 152 -13.21 7.94 -9.67
CA GLY A 152 -13.39 8.42 -11.04
C GLY A 152 -13.02 9.90 -11.25
N ASP A 153 -12.42 10.56 -10.27
CA ASP A 153 -12.02 11.97 -10.40
C ASP A 153 -10.71 12.09 -11.19
N ALA A 154 -10.82 12.63 -12.41
CA ALA A 154 -9.71 12.84 -13.33
C ALA A 154 -8.60 13.75 -12.76
N ASN A 155 -8.90 14.57 -11.74
CA ASN A 155 -7.88 15.36 -11.05
C ASN A 155 -6.80 14.47 -10.42
N TYR A 156 -7.18 13.35 -9.79
CA TYR A 156 -6.19 12.44 -9.19
C TYR A 156 -5.24 11.87 -10.25
N LEU A 157 -5.77 11.49 -11.42
CA LEU A 157 -4.94 10.98 -12.51
C LEU A 157 -4.02 12.07 -13.08
N ARG A 158 -4.51 13.31 -13.20
CA ARG A 158 -3.69 14.45 -13.62
C ARG A 158 -2.54 14.72 -12.66
N GLU A 159 -2.80 14.74 -11.36
CA GLU A 159 -1.76 14.95 -10.34
C GLU A 159 -0.79 13.76 -10.26
N ALA A 160 -1.27 12.53 -10.44
CA ALA A 160 -0.40 11.35 -10.54
C ALA A 160 0.60 11.49 -11.70
N ARG A 161 0.16 12.01 -12.86
CA ARG A 161 1.05 12.29 -14.00
C ARG A 161 2.08 13.39 -13.69
N LYS A 162 1.72 14.43 -12.92
CA LYS A 162 2.69 15.47 -12.51
C LYS A 162 3.75 14.88 -11.60
N ASN A 163 3.34 14.14 -10.58
CA ASN A 163 4.24 13.45 -9.64
C ASN A 163 5.16 12.44 -10.35
N ALA A 164 4.62 11.67 -11.31
CA ALA A 164 5.42 10.77 -12.15
C ALA A 164 6.49 11.51 -12.97
N ARG A 165 6.15 12.64 -13.60
CA ARG A 165 7.15 13.45 -14.33
C ARG A 165 8.27 13.96 -13.41
N ALA A 166 7.92 14.42 -12.22
CA ALA A 166 8.90 14.88 -11.23
C ALA A 166 9.82 13.73 -10.78
N ALA A 167 9.24 12.56 -10.45
CA ALA A 167 10.01 11.38 -10.06
C ALA A 167 10.91 10.86 -11.19
N VAL A 168 10.42 10.84 -12.44
CA VAL A 168 11.23 10.43 -13.60
C VAL A 168 12.41 11.38 -13.81
N ALA A 169 12.17 12.69 -13.79
CA ALA A 169 13.24 13.69 -13.95
C ALA A 169 14.30 13.60 -12.84
N MET A 170 13.91 13.16 -11.64
CA MET A 170 14.81 13.10 -10.50
C MET A 170 15.59 11.77 -10.42
N PHE A 171 14.95 10.65 -10.77
CA PHE A 171 15.49 9.31 -10.53
C PHE A 171 15.83 8.53 -11.80
N PHE A 172 15.60 9.05 -13.00
CA PHE A 172 16.00 8.39 -14.24
C PHE A 172 16.98 9.26 -15.03
N ASP A 173 17.92 8.62 -15.70
CA ASP A 173 18.85 9.25 -16.62
C ASP A 173 19.21 8.29 -17.76
N ALA A 174 20.02 8.76 -18.73
CA ALA A 174 20.38 7.98 -19.91
C ALA A 174 21.34 6.82 -19.62
N SER A 175 21.91 6.74 -18.41
CA SER A 175 22.89 5.71 -18.06
C SER A 175 22.25 4.38 -17.66
N SER A 176 20.95 4.38 -17.34
CA SER A 176 20.22 3.22 -16.84
C SER A 176 18.76 3.20 -17.30
N PRO A 177 18.21 2.02 -17.68
CA PRO A 177 16.77 1.88 -17.87
C PRO A 177 15.98 1.81 -16.55
N LEU A 178 16.66 1.71 -15.40
CA LEU A 178 16.09 1.61 -14.06
C LEU A 178 16.33 2.88 -13.24
N PRO A 179 15.43 3.22 -12.29
CA PRO A 179 15.62 4.39 -11.45
C PRO A 179 16.80 4.23 -10.50
N LYS A 180 17.58 5.30 -10.30
CA LYS A 180 18.59 5.38 -9.26
C LYS A 180 17.96 5.45 -7.87
N VAL A 181 18.63 4.88 -6.88
CA VAL A 181 18.18 4.79 -5.48
C VAL A 181 18.17 6.14 -4.76
N SER A 182 18.88 7.14 -5.29
CA SER A 182 19.06 8.45 -4.68
C SER A 182 18.99 9.55 -5.74
N ALA A 183 18.40 10.70 -5.40
CA ALA A 183 18.44 11.87 -6.25
C ALA A 183 19.87 12.43 -6.35
N ASP A 184 20.58 12.42 -5.22
CA ASP A 184 21.95 12.90 -5.11
C ASP A 184 22.95 11.88 -5.66
N PRO A 185 24.03 12.34 -6.33
CA PRO A 185 25.11 11.47 -6.77
C PRO A 185 25.73 10.73 -5.58
N LEU A 186 25.68 9.41 -5.63
CA LEU A 186 26.39 8.57 -4.68
C LEU A 186 27.88 8.56 -5.04
N LYS A 187 28.74 8.50 -4.03
CA LYS A 187 30.20 8.44 -4.19
C LYS A 187 30.77 7.29 -3.38
N LEU A 188 31.79 6.65 -3.94
CA LEU A 188 32.65 5.69 -3.24
C LEU A 188 33.54 6.43 -2.20
N PRO A 189 34.16 5.72 -1.24
CA PRO A 189 35.05 6.34 -0.24
C PRO A 189 36.21 7.14 -0.84
N ASP A 190 36.64 6.80 -2.05
CA ASP A 190 37.69 7.50 -2.80
C ASP A 190 37.17 8.73 -3.58
N GLY A 191 35.88 9.06 -3.46
CA GLY A 191 35.24 10.20 -4.10
C GLY A 191 34.78 9.95 -5.54
N THR A 192 35.06 8.78 -6.11
CA THR A 192 34.58 8.44 -7.46
C THR A 192 33.06 8.23 -7.46
N PRO A 193 32.35 8.54 -8.57
CA PRO A 193 30.91 8.33 -8.65
C PRO A 193 30.55 6.85 -8.47
N PHE A 194 29.65 6.56 -7.53
CA PHE A 194 29.12 5.21 -7.38
C PHE A 194 28.10 4.97 -8.52
N PRO A 195 28.32 3.95 -9.37
CA PRO A 195 27.36 3.60 -10.40
C PRO A 195 26.10 3.03 -9.74
N ALA A 196 25.07 3.87 -9.57
CA ALA A 196 23.83 3.51 -8.89
C ALA A 196 22.90 2.63 -9.76
N PHE A 197 23.47 1.65 -10.49
CA PHE A 197 22.77 0.76 -11.43
C PHE A 197 22.13 -0.47 -10.77
N TYR A 198 21.70 -0.36 -9.51
CA TYR A 198 21.24 -1.53 -8.77
C TYR A 198 19.77 -1.44 -8.39
N HIS A 199 19.11 -2.61 -8.40
CA HIS A 199 17.87 -2.90 -7.66
C HIS A 199 18.09 -2.55 -6.18
N GLY A 200 17.96 -1.27 -5.84
CA GLY A 200 17.72 -0.90 -4.46
C GLY A 200 16.34 -1.42 -4.11
N ALA A 201 16.28 -2.44 -3.25
CA ALA A 201 15.01 -2.96 -2.73
C ALA A 201 14.14 -1.87 -2.09
N ILE A 202 14.73 -0.70 -1.80
CA ILE A 202 14.05 0.44 -1.20
C ILE A 202 13.63 1.43 -2.30
N GLY A 203 12.43 1.23 -2.83
CA GLY A 203 11.68 2.25 -3.58
C GLY A 203 11.87 2.26 -5.10
N CYS A 204 12.93 1.67 -5.65
CA CYS A 204 13.12 1.62 -7.11
C CYS A 204 12.05 0.75 -7.77
N ASP A 205 11.82 -0.45 -7.23
CA ASP A 205 10.80 -1.38 -7.72
C ASP A 205 9.40 -0.82 -7.49
N ASP A 206 9.17 -0.15 -6.35
CA ASP A 206 7.91 0.53 -6.05
C ASP A 206 7.62 1.65 -7.04
N LEU A 207 8.64 2.42 -7.45
CA LEU A 207 8.48 3.49 -8.43
C LEU A 207 8.18 2.91 -9.82
N MET A 208 8.89 1.86 -10.24
CA MET A 208 8.59 1.16 -11.49
C MET A 208 7.16 0.62 -11.50
N TYR A 209 6.73 -0.01 -10.41
CA TYR A 209 5.36 -0.50 -10.26
C TYR A 209 4.33 0.64 -10.27
N ALA A 210 4.61 1.76 -9.59
CA ALA A 210 3.76 2.94 -9.59
C ALA A 210 3.56 3.52 -11.00
N LEU A 211 4.64 3.61 -11.78
CA LEU A 211 4.61 4.07 -13.17
C LEU A 211 3.82 3.10 -14.06
N ALA A 212 3.96 1.78 -13.86
CA ALA A 212 3.18 0.78 -14.59
C ALA A 212 1.68 0.90 -14.29
N CYS A 213 1.30 1.05 -13.00
CA CYS A 213 -0.08 1.30 -12.58
C CYS A 213 -0.65 2.57 -13.20
N LEU A 214 0.13 3.66 -13.23
CA LEU A 214 -0.27 4.90 -13.89
C LEU A 214 -0.49 4.70 -15.39
N ALA A 215 0.43 4.04 -16.09
CA ALA A 215 0.30 3.77 -17.52
C ALA A 215 -0.96 2.95 -17.84
N ALA A 216 -1.28 1.95 -17.02
CA ALA A 216 -2.51 1.19 -17.14
C ALA A 216 -3.75 2.08 -16.95
N ALA A 217 -3.79 2.91 -15.90
CA ALA A 217 -4.89 3.82 -15.64
C ALA A 217 -5.11 4.83 -16.78
N VAL A 218 -4.04 5.38 -17.35
CA VAL A 218 -4.10 6.31 -18.50
C VAL A 218 -4.67 5.63 -19.75
N ARG A 219 -4.31 4.37 -20.03
CA ARG A 219 -4.86 3.61 -21.16
C ARG A 219 -6.37 3.37 -21.02
N HIS A 220 -6.85 3.18 -19.79
CA HIS A 220 -8.27 2.98 -19.50
C HIS A 220 -9.08 4.29 -19.55
N ASP A 221 -8.46 5.43 -19.24
CA ASP A 221 -9.06 6.77 -19.28
C ASP A 221 -9.21 7.33 -20.71
N GLN A 222 -8.41 6.84 -21.67
CA GLN A 222 -8.59 7.24 -23.06
C GLN A 222 -9.91 6.66 -23.61
N PRO A 223 -10.83 7.50 -24.16
CA PRO A 223 -11.97 6.98 -24.89
C PRO A 223 -11.41 6.13 -26.01
N ARG A 224 -11.73 4.82 -26.00
CA ARG A 224 -11.34 3.91 -27.07
C ARG A 224 -11.70 4.60 -28.39
N ALA A 225 -10.67 5.02 -29.15
CA ALA A 225 -10.88 5.43 -30.53
C ALA A 225 -11.72 4.32 -31.16
N ARG A 226 -12.95 4.65 -31.58
CA ARG A 226 -13.91 3.65 -32.06
C ARG A 226 -13.17 2.80 -33.09
N PRO A 227 -12.96 1.50 -32.84
CA PRO A 227 -12.41 0.66 -33.88
C PRO A 227 -13.48 0.64 -34.98
N SER A 228 -13.12 1.15 -36.16
CA SER A 228 -13.83 0.86 -37.39
C SER A 228 -13.66 -0.65 -37.65
N GLY A 229 -14.49 -1.46 -37.02
CA GLY A 229 -14.44 -2.91 -37.15
C GLY A 229 -15.00 -3.62 -35.92
N THR A 230 -16.16 -4.24 -36.10
CA THR A 230 -16.79 -5.19 -35.18
C THR A 230 -15.85 -6.32 -34.80
N THR A 231 -15.35 -6.38 -33.56
CA THR A 231 -14.95 -7.64 -32.91
C THR A 231 -15.07 -7.57 -31.38
N ASN A 232 -15.44 -8.70 -30.79
CA ASN A 232 -15.89 -8.93 -29.42
C ASN A 232 -14.97 -8.40 -28.32
N ALA A 233 -15.40 -7.33 -27.63
CA ALA A 233 -14.63 -6.61 -26.63
C ALA A 233 -14.84 -7.05 -25.16
N SER A 234 -15.30 -8.28 -24.90
CA SER A 234 -15.54 -8.78 -23.53
C SER A 234 -14.38 -9.57 -22.90
N LYS A 235 -13.28 -9.83 -23.62
CA LYS A 235 -12.12 -10.59 -23.09
C LYS A 235 -10.94 -9.73 -22.60
N SER A 236 -10.91 -8.43 -22.89
CA SER A 236 -9.72 -7.59 -22.71
C SER A 236 -9.48 -7.08 -21.28
N SER A 237 -10.53 -6.95 -20.45
CA SER A 237 -10.38 -6.45 -19.08
C SER A 237 -9.81 -7.49 -18.10
N ASN A 238 -10.08 -8.78 -18.33
CA ASN A 238 -9.49 -9.85 -17.52
C ASN A 238 -8.00 -10.01 -17.87
N HIS A 239 -7.64 -9.92 -19.15
CA HIS A 239 -6.26 -10.12 -19.59
C HIS A 239 -5.23 -9.15 -18.97
N VAL A 240 -5.56 -7.88 -18.78
CA VAL A 240 -4.64 -6.90 -18.13
C VAL A 240 -4.49 -7.19 -16.64
N ARG A 241 -5.58 -7.59 -15.97
CA ARG A 241 -5.58 -8.02 -14.57
C ARG A 241 -4.79 -9.31 -14.39
N ASP A 242 -4.93 -10.25 -15.32
CA ASP A 242 -4.23 -11.52 -15.35
C ASP A 242 -2.72 -11.30 -15.57
N LEU A 243 -2.32 -10.42 -16.50
CA LEU A 243 -0.92 -10.05 -16.71
C LEU A 243 -0.32 -9.31 -15.50
N LEU A 244 -1.07 -8.46 -14.82
CA LEU A 244 -0.63 -7.81 -13.58
C LEU A 244 -0.48 -8.82 -12.44
N ASN A 245 -1.41 -9.76 -12.30
CA ASN A 245 -1.34 -10.84 -11.30
C ASN A 245 -0.16 -11.79 -11.59
N GLU A 246 0.03 -12.15 -12.86
CA GLU A 246 1.14 -12.98 -13.33
C GLU A 246 2.48 -12.27 -13.10
N TRP A 247 2.60 -11.00 -13.48
CA TRP A 247 3.80 -10.20 -13.20
C TRP A 247 4.07 -10.10 -11.71
N THR A 248 3.07 -9.79 -10.88
CA THR A 248 3.21 -9.72 -9.41
C THR A 248 3.63 -11.06 -8.81
N SER A 249 3.12 -12.18 -9.34
CA SER A 249 3.54 -13.52 -8.91
C SER A 249 4.99 -13.85 -9.30
N ILE A 250 5.43 -13.37 -10.47
CA ILE A 250 6.78 -13.58 -11.03
C ILE A 250 7.81 -12.63 -10.42
N THR A 251 7.46 -11.41 -10.01
CA THR A 251 8.43 -10.40 -9.55
C THR A 251 8.43 -10.18 -8.03
N ALA A 252 7.28 -10.22 -7.36
CA ALA A 252 7.20 -9.89 -5.93
C ALA A 252 7.31 -11.09 -4.98
N LEU A 253 6.91 -12.29 -5.41
CA LEU A 253 6.89 -13.49 -4.55
C LEU A 253 7.90 -14.56 -4.96
N GLY A 254 8.02 -14.89 -6.26
CA GLY A 254 8.93 -15.93 -6.72
C GLY A 254 10.43 -15.67 -6.46
N PRO A 255 10.98 -14.51 -6.87
CA PRO A 255 12.39 -14.19 -6.68
C PRO A 255 12.68 -13.74 -5.25
N HIS A 256 11.75 -13.02 -4.62
CA HIS A 256 11.95 -12.51 -3.26
C HIS A 256 12.00 -13.65 -2.22
N VAL A 257 11.14 -14.68 -2.35
CA VAL A 257 11.20 -15.88 -1.49
C VAL A 257 12.49 -16.68 -1.72
N ARG A 258 12.93 -16.83 -2.98
CA ARG A 258 14.18 -17.55 -3.30
C ARG A 258 15.43 -16.79 -2.87
N HIS A 259 15.39 -15.45 -2.90
CA HIS A 259 16.51 -14.61 -2.52
C HIS A 259 16.62 -14.40 -1.00
N CYS A 260 15.48 -14.30 -0.29
CA CYS A 260 15.45 -14.04 1.15
C CYS A 260 15.36 -15.29 2.03
N CYS A 261 15.00 -16.46 1.47
CA CYS A 261 14.99 -17.75 2.18
C CYS A 261 15.67 -18.86 1.34
N PRO A 262 17.01 -18.88 1.24
CA PRO A 262 17.72 -19.94 0.52
C PRO A 262 17.41 -21.30 1.14
N GLY A 263 16.92 -22.26 0.33
CA GLY A 263 16.73 -23.67 0.75
C GLY A 263 15.30 -24.15 1.01
N THR A 264 14.26 -23.44 0.53
CA THR A 264 12.84 -23.83 0.72
C THR A 264 12.16 -24.39 -0.54
N SER A 265 12.94 -24.82 -1.53
CA SER A 265 12.46 -25.50 -2.74
C SER A 265 12.80 -26.98 -2.72
#